data_AF-A0A815BWL4-F1
#
_entry.id   AF-A0A815BWL4-F1
#
_cell.length_a   1.000
_cell.length_b   1.000
_cell.length_c   1.000
_cell.angle_alpha   90.00
_cell.angle_beta   90.00
_cell.angle_gamma   90.00
#
_symmetry.space_group_name_H-M   'P 1'
#
loop_
_entity.id
_entity.type
_entity.pdbx_description
1 polymer ?
#
loop_
_entity_poly.entity_id
_entity_poly.type
_entity_poly.pdbx_seq_one_letter_code
_entity_poly.pdbx_strand_id
1 'polypeptide(L)'
;MDFRALLVQVQDRLSDADRRRLHFLFAGDIPKWYNIHPSMSGTLDLLQWLIEHDKVSEEDITILMKAFRKINCTEAVALLMGNDCSVHPCPDTFISRQSHIPPCATWSSKVTTMAGIFGKEGDSPLHLNMPTSLAIDLDGNLFVSDEKNNRIQRFAPGETSGVTVIWNLQSPQQIQLDYRTKALYVSEMEGGRVLKWDLQTREGVTIVRNCRLCTGVFVSSKGFIYVVENRRHNVVKYQWDGRIRLDSEYSQQELQGAHGLAFDQVGNMYVADTWNHRIQRYDIDLSQCNHTHT
;
A
#
# COMPACT_ATOMS: atom_id res chain seq x y z
N MET A 1 9.18 -35.74 5.27
CA MET A 1 10.60 -35.42 5.55
C MET A 1 10.60 -34.32 6.57
N ASP A 2 11.30 -34.52 7.70
CA ASP A 2 11.39 -33.55 8.80
C ASP A 2 12.31 -32.38 8.38
N PHE A 3 11.89 -31.14 8.67
CA PHE A 3 12.60 -29.89 8.34
C PHE A 3 14.05 -29.91 8.82
N ARG A 4 14.31 -30.55 9.97
CA ARG A 4 15.66 -30.71 10.52
C ARG A 4 16.57 -31.59 9.66
N ALA A 5 16.03 -32.62 9.00
CA ALA A 5 16.83 -33.51 8.16
C ALA A 5 17.27 -32.83 6.84
N LEU A 6 16.43 -31.94 6.31
CA LEU A 6 16.72 -31.20 5.07
C LEU A 6 17.74 -30.07 5.31
N LEU A 7 17.63 -29.39 6.46
CA LEU A 7 18.57 -28.36 6.89
C LEU A 7 20.01 -28.89 7.05
N VAL A 8 20.15 -30.10 7.58
CA VAL A 8 21.45 -30.77 7.72
C VAL A 8 22.06 -31.09 6.35
N GLN A 9 21.26 -31.53 5.38
CA GLN A 9 21.75 -31.80 4.02
C GLN A 9 22.25 -30.55 3.28
N VAL A 10 21.63 -29.40 3.52
CA VAL A 10 22.06 -28.11 2.96
C VAL A 10 23.32 -27.59 3.67
N GLN A 11 23.39 -27.76 4.99
CA GLN A 11 24.54 -27.36 5.80
C GLN A 11 25.84 -28.02 5.34
N ASP A 12 25.79 -29.30 4.96
CA ASP A 12 26.95 -30.06 4.49
C ASP A 12 27.55 -29.57 3.17
N ARG A 13 26.81 -28.77 2.40
CA ARG A 13 27.24 -28.20 1.11
C ARG A 13 27.79 -26.77 1.20
N LEU A 14 27.69 -26.12 2.36
CA LEU A 14 28.14 -24.75 2.58
C LEU A 14 29.59 -24.69 3.07
N SER A 15 30.32 -23.63 2.68
CA SER A 15 31.66 -23.36 3.20
C SER A 15 31.62 -22.97 4.68
N ASP A 16 32.72 -23.16 5.42
CA ASP A 16 32.79 -22.79 6.84
C ASP A 16 32.63 -21.28 7.09
N ALA A 17 32.93 -20.45 6.10
CA ALA A 17 32.66 -19.01 6.16
C ALA A 17 31.15 -18.71 6.09
N ASP A 18 30.43 -19.40 5.20
CA ASP A 18 28.99 -19.21 4.98
C ASP A 18 28.17 -19.80 6.14
N ARG A 19 28.58 -20.96 6.69
CA ARG A 19 27.99 -21.54 7.90
C ARG A 19 28.04 -20.60 9.10
N ARG A 20 29.14 -19.85 9.27
CA ARG A 20 29.30 -18.87 10.35
C ARG A 20 28.40 -17.66 10.18
N ARG A 21 28.19 -17.21 8.93
CA ARG A 21 27.27 -16.09 8.64
C ARG A 21 25.81 -16.45 8.90
N LEU A 22 25.42 -17.70 8.65
CA LEU A 22 24.04 -18.18 8.80
C LEU A 22 23.77 -18.86 10.16
N HIS A 23 24.72 -18.81 11.10
CA HIS A 23 24.63 -19.48 12.41
C HIS A 23 23.37 -19.10 13.22
N PHE A 24 22.85 -17.89 13.06
CA PHE A 24 21.64 -17.41 13.74
C PHE A 24 20.35 -18.13 13.30
N LEU A 25 20.32 -18.72 12.11
CA LEU A 25 19.19 -19.52 11.62
C LEU A 25 19.22 -20.96 12.16
N PHE A 26 20.39 -21.45 12.58
CA PHE A 26 20.61 -22.86 12.94
C PHE A 26 20.82 -23.10 14.44
N ALA A 27 21.12 -22.06 15.23
CA ALA A 27 21.49 -22.19 16.63
C ALA A 27 20.32 -22.44 17.60
N GLY A 28 19.06 -22.46 17.15
CA GLY A 28 17.90 -22.71 18.03
C GLY A 28 17.60 -21.63 19.08
N ASP A 29 18.53 -20.70 19.30
CA ASP A 29 18.36 -19.53 20.15
C ASP A 29 17.92 -18.33 19.33
N ILE A 30 16.62 -18.32 18.98
CA ILE A 30 15.95 -17.15 18.42
C ILE A 30 16.00 -16.05 19.49
N PRO A 31 16.63 -14.88 19.23
CA PRO A 31 16.65 -13.79 20.19
C PRO A 31 15.22 -13.38 20.57
N LYS A 32 14.94 -13.11 21.85
CA LYS A 32 13.58 -12.79 22.35
C LYS A 32 12.90 -11.61 21.61
N TRP A 33 13.64 -10.73 20.93
CA TRP A 33 13.10 -9.64 20.12
C TRP A 33 12.61 -10.06 18.73
N TYR A 34 12.96 -11.26 18.25
CA TYR A 34 12.52 -11.80 16.96
C TYR A 34 11.12 -12.44 17.02
N ASN A 35 10.57 -12.63 18.22
CA ASN A 35 9.19 -13.12 18.45
C ASN A 35 8.10 -12.05 18.30
N ILE A 36 8.41 -10.87 17.74
CA ILE A 36 7.45 -9.76 17.64
C ILE A 36 6.67 -9.76 16.30
N HIS A 37 6.99 -10.63 15.33
CA HIS A 37 6.15 -10.77 14.12
C HIS A 37 6.24 -12.19 13.52
N PRO A 38 5.15 -12.97 13.50
CA PRO A 38 5.11 -14.24 12.76
C PRO A 38 4.79 -13.93 11.29
N SER A 39 5.73 -13.32 10.58
CA SER A 39 5.62 -13.17 9.13
C SER A 39 6.91 -13.67 8.48
N MET A 40 6.72 -14.48 7.46
CA MET A 40 7.63 -15.27 6.61
C MET A 40 8.92 -14.59 6.07
N SER A 41 9.37 -13.45 6.59
CA SER A 41 10.50 -12.66 6.06
C SER A 41 11.82 -13.45 6.10
N GLY A 42 12.21 -14.01 7.26
CA GLY A 42 13.53 -14.64 7.39
C GLY A 42 13.75 -15.86 6.48
N THR A 43 12.68 -16.56 6.11
CA THR A 43 12.75 -17.74 5.24
C THR A 43 12.91 -17.36 3.77
N LEU A 44 12.20 -16.31 3.32
CA LEU A 44 12.29 -15.79 1.95
C LEU A 44 13.63 -15.10 1.72
N ASP A 45 14.12 -14.34 2.71
CA ASP A 45 15.43 -13.66 2.64
C ASP A 45 16.59 -14.68 2.50
N LEU A 46 16.50 -15.83 3.19
CA LEU A 46 17.48 -16.91 3.07
C LEU A 46 17.42 -17.61 1.71
N LEU A 47 16.22 -17.90 1.21
CA LEU A 47 16.01 -18.58 -0.06
C LEU A 47 16.50 -17.72 -1.23
N GLN A 48 16.25 -16.42 -1.17
CA GLN A 48 16.74 -15.45 -2.13
C GLN A 48 18.28 -15.36 -2.12
N TRP A 49 18.90 -15.28 -0.94
CA TRP A 49 20.36 -15.25 -0.84
C TRP A 49 21.03 -16.51 -1.39
N LEU A 50 20.46 -17.70 -1.12
CA LEU A 50 20.98 -18.98 -1.62
C LEU A 50 20.93 -19.09 -3.15
N ILE A 51 19.89 -18.53 -3.77
CA ILE A 51 19.72 -18.48 -5.22
C ILE A 51 20.71 -17.50 -5.85
N GLU A 52 20.84 -16.29 -5.30
CA GLU A 52 21.76 -15.25 -5.80
C GLU A 52 23.24 -15.66 -5.78
N HIS A 53 23.59 -16.66 -4.96
CA HIS A 53 24.97 -17.12 -4.79
C HIS A 53 25.21 -18.55 -5.31
N ASP A 54 24.30 -19.09 -6.14
CA ASP A 54 24.35 -20.43 -6.75
C ASP A 54 24.60 -21.56 -5.72
N LYS A 55 24.01 -21.44 -4.53
CA LYS A 55 24.22 -22.41 -3.43
C LYS A 55 23.21 -23.56 -3.42
N VAL A 56 22.20 -23.53 -4.27
CA VAL A 56 21.14 -24.55 -4.37
C VAL A 56 20.81 -24.84 -5.82
N SER A 57 20.50 -26.10 -6.14
CA SER A 57 20.06 -26.52 -7.48
C SER A 57 18.54 -26.37 -7.65
N GLU A 58 18.04 -26.37 -8.90
CA GLU A 58 16.59 -26.33 -9.18
C GLU A 58 15.80 -27.47 -8.49
N GLU A 59 16.43 -28.63 -8.33
CA GLU A 59 15.85 -29.78 -7.66
C GLU A 59 15.72 -29.54 -6.14
N ASP A 60 16.72 -28.89 -5.53
CA ASP A 60 16.70 -28.48 -4.11
C ASP A 60 15.60 -27.42 -3.84
N ILE A 61 15.40 -26.46 -4.76
CA ILE A 61 14.34 -25.44 -4.66
C ILE A 61 12.95 -26.07 -4.71
N THR A 62 12.76 -27.05 -5.60
CA THR A 62 11.48 -27.76 -5.73
C THR A 62 11.13 -28.55 -4.45
N ILE A 63 12.14 -29.12 -3.79
CA ILE A 63 11.98 -29.84 -2.53
C ILE A 63 11.67 -28.88 -1.38
N LEU A 64 12.38 -27.75 -1.29
CA LEU A 64 12.13 -26.68 -0.33
C LEU A 64 10.68 -26.17 -0.46
N MET A 65 10.24 -25.87 -1.68
CA MET A 65 8.88 -25.42 -1.99
C MET A 65 7.80 -26.44 -1.59
N LYS A 66 8.04 -27.73 -1.78
CA LYS A 66 7.14 -28.80 -1.34
C LYS A 66 7.08 -28.94 0.19
N ALA A 67 8.20 -28.69 0.88
CA ALA A 67 8.25 -28.69 2.34
C ALA A 67 7.49 -27.51 2.96
N PHE A 68 7.44 -26.36 2.26
CA PHE A 68 6.84 -25.15 2.82
C PHE A 68 5.31 -25.14 2.92
N ARG A 69 4.56 -25.97 2.17
CA ARG A 69 3.07 -26.20 2.20
C ARG A 69 2.11 -25.01 2.49
N LYS A 70 2.59 -23.77 2.60
CA LYS A 70 1.88 -22.55 3.00
C LYS A 70 2.36 -21.31 2.22
N ILE A 71 3.34 -21.43 1.33
CA ILE A 71 3.72 -20.34 0.42
C ILE A 71 2.82 -20.49 -0.81
N ASN A 72 1.99 -19.49 -1.08
CA ASN A 72 1.17 -19.45 -2.30
C ASN A 72 2.09 -19.55 -3.53
N CYS A 73 1.77 -20.46 -4.45
CA CYS A 73 2.60 -20.82 -5.60
C CYS A 73 2.98 -19.66 -6.55
N THR A 74 2.46 -18.46 -6.33
CA THR A 74 2.69 -17.29 -7.18
C THR A 74 3.98 -16.52 -6.85
N GLU A 75 4.48 -16.56 -5.62
CA GLU A 75 5.69 -15.80 -5.23
C GLU A 75 6.99 -16.54 -5.61
N ALA A 76 6.97 -17.86 -5.67
CA ALA A 76 8.16 -18.66 -5.95
C ALA A 76 8.49 -18.80 -7.45
N VAL A 77 7.49 -18.67 -8.33
CA VAL A 77 7.70 -18.74 -9.79
C VAL A 77 8.41 -17.50 -10.31
N ALA A 78 8.25 -16.35 -9.64
CA ALA A 78 8.92 -15.10 -9.98
C ALA A 78 10.43 -15.11 -9.68
N LEU A 79 10.88 -15.91 -8.72
CA LEU A 79 12.30 -16.05 -8.37
C LEU A 79 13.07 -17.02 -9.30
N LEU A 80 12.37 -17.91 -9.99
CA LEU A 80 12.95 -19.02 -10.77
C LEU A 80 13.27 -18.67 -12.24
N MET A 81 12.72 -17.59 -12.78
CA MET A 81 12.94 -17.21 -14.18
C MET A 81 14.08 -16.20 -14.31
N GLY A 82 15.30 -16.65 -14.03
CA GLY A 82 16.50 -15.94 -14.50
C GLY A 82 16.55 -16.02 -16.02
N ASN A 83 16.37 -14.90 -16.72
CA ASN A 83 16.52 -14.85 -18.18
C ASN A 83 17.51 -13.76 -18.59
N ASP A 84 18.49 -14.21 -19.37
CA ASP A 84 19.60 -13.51 -20.02
C ASP A 84 19.13 -12.25 -20.79
N CYS A 85 19.65 -11.09 -20.39
CA CYS A 85 19.18 -9.75 -20.80
C CYS A 85 19.80 -9.20 -22.09
N SER A 86 20.35 -10.05 -22.97
CA SER A 86 21.10 -9.58 -24.14
C SER A 86 20.26 -9.37 -25.42
N VAL A 87 18.98 -9.77 -25.46
CA VAL A 87 18.17 -9.65 -26.71
C VAL A 87 16.69 -9.26 -26.53
N HIS A 88 16.16 -9.11 -25.31
CA HIS A 88 14.77 -8.68 -25.08
C HIS A 88 14.66 -7.81 -23.83
N PRO A 89 13.83 -6.74 -23.83
CA PRO A 89 13.77 -5.81 -22.70
C PRO A 89 13.33 -6.52 -21.41
N CYS A 90 14.08 -6.24 -20.33
CA CYS A 90 14.01 -6.84 -19.01
C CYS A 90 12.60 -6.84 -18.37
N PRO A 91 12.31 -7.78 -17.44
CA PRO A 91 11.04 -7.86 -16.75
C PRO A 91 10.99 -6.89 -15.56
N ASP A 92 9.92 -6.11 -15.52
CA ASP A 92 9.58 -5.22 -14.40
C ASP A 92 9.41 -6.00 -13.09
N THR A 93 10.12 -5.58 -12.06
CA THR A 93 9.98 -6.04 -10.68
C THR A 93 8.56 -5.76 -10.14
N PHE A 94 7.93 -6.82 -9.62
CA PHE A 94 6.58 -6.95 -9.07
C PHE A 94 6.25 -6.05 -7.84
N ILE A 95 6.37 -4.73 -7.93
CA ILE A 95 5.78 -3.78 -6.96
C ILE A 95 4.77 -2.82 -7.62
N SER A 96 4.40 -3.10 -8.86
CA SER A 96 3.45 -2.29 -9.62
C SER A 96 2.38 -3.17 -10.28
N ARG A 97 1.28 -3.42 -9.57
CA ARG A 97 -0.04 -3.45 -10.25
C ARG A 97 -0.53 -2.02 -10.55
N GLN A 98 0.37 -1.04 -10.69
CA GLN A 98 0.05 0.15 -11.46
C GLN A 98 0.08 -0.29 -12.92
N SER A 99 -1.06 -0.82 -13.37
CA SER A 99 -1.57 -0.75 -14.72
C SER A 99 -0.49 -0.51 -15.80
N HIS A 100 0.17 -1.57 -16.25
CA HIS A 100 0.83 -1.58 -17.56
C HIS A 100 -0.25 -1.49 -18.63
N ILE A 101 -0.86 -0.31 -18.79
CA ILE A 101 -1.72 0.01 -19.92
C ILE A 101 -0.75 0.09 -21.10
N PRO A 102 -0.82 -0.84 -22.07
CA PRO A 102 0.08 -0.79 -23.22
C PRO A 102 -0.02 0.57 -23.90
N PRO A 103 1.06 1.14 -24.45
CA PRO A 103 1.02 2.43 -25.15
C PRO A 103 -0.01 2.48 -26.29
N CYS A 104 -0.38 1.31 -26.84
CA CYS A 104 -1.38 1.17 -27.90
C CYS A 104 -2.82 1.01 -27.40
N ALA A 105 -3.06 0.88 -26.10
CA ALA A 105 -4.40 0.70 -25.57
C ALA A 105 -5.20 2.00 -25.67
N THR A 106 -6.37 1.93 -26.31
CA THR A 106 -7.33 3.02 -26.38
C THR A 106 -8.54 2.72 -25.51
N TRP A 107 -9.13 3.76 -24.90
CA TRP A 107 -10.38 3.62 -24.18
C TRP A 107 -11.52 3.19 -25.10
N SER A 108 -12.38 2.30 -24.61
CA SER A 108 -13.64 1.98 -25.30
C SER A 108 -14.53 3.23 -25.34
N SER A 109 -15.24 3.43 -26.46
CA SER A 109 -16.27 4.48 -26.57
C SER A 109 -17.51 4.17 -25.71
N LYS A 110 -17.67 2.92 -25.25
CA LYS A 110 -18.73 2.50 -24.35
C LYS A 110 -18.34 2.79 -22.90
N VAL A 111 -18.97 3.79 -22.29
CA VAL A 111 -18.88 4.09 -20.86
C VAL A 111 -19.97 3.32 -20.10
N THR A 112 -19.62 2.70 -18.98
CA THR A 112 -20.55 1.97 -18.13
C THR A 112 -20.61 2.63 -16.75
N THR A 113 -21.82 2.94 -16.28
CA THR A 113 -22.04 3.36 -14.89
C THR A 113 -21.97 2.13 -13.98
N MET A 114 -20.97 2.10 -13.10
CA MET A 114 -20.75 0.98 -12.17
C MET A 114 -21.47 1.16 -10.83
N ALA A 115 -21.69 2.40 -10.38
CA ALA A 115 -22.31 2.72 -9.10
C ALA A 115 -23.09 4.02 -9.17
N GLY A 116 -24.20 4.10 -8.41
CA GLY A 116 -25.11 5.24 -8.39
C GLY A 116 -26.10 5.26 -9.56
N ILE A 117 -27.13 6.11 -9.44
CA ILE A 117 -28.11 6.36 -10.49
C ILE A 117 -27.86 7.74 -11.10
N PHE A 118 -27.73 7.79 -12.44
CA PHE A 118 -27.45 9.03 -13.15
C PHE A 118 -28.52 10.10 -12.87
N GLY A 119 -28.06 11.30 -12.46
CA GLY A 119 -28.91 12.46 -12.19
C GLY A 119 -29.80 12.33 -10.96
N LYS A 120 -29.64 11.27 -10.15
CA LYS A 120 -30.51 11.01 -9.00
C LYS A 120 -29.69 10.67 -7.75
N GLU A 121 -29.70 11.59 -6.79
CA GLU A 121 -29.20 11.35 -5.44
C GLU A 121 -30.14 10.43 -4.65
N GLY A 122 -29.60 9.80 -3.61
CA GLY A 122 -30.35 8.97 -2.68
C GLY A 122 -29.43 8.22 -1.73
N ASP A 123 -30.03 7.54 -0.75
CA ASP A 123 -29.36 6.86 0.36
C ASP A 123 -29.47 5.32 0.29
N SER A 124 -30.31 4.79 -0.59
CA SER A 124 -30.40 3.34 -0.81
C SER A 124 -29.06 2.74 -1.30
N PRO A 125 -28.89 1.40 -1.24
CA PRO A 125 -27.71 0.71 -1.78
C PRO A 125 -27.40 0.99 -3.26
N LEU A 126 -28.40 1.38 -4.06
CA LEU A 126 -28.23 1.68 -5.49
C LEU A 126 -27.82 3.14 -5.76
N HIS A 127 -27.93 4.02 -4.76
CA HIS A 127 -27.72 5.45 -4.93
C HIS A 127 -26.44 5.91 -4.22
N LEU A 128 -25.91 7.02 -4.69
CA LEU A 128 -24.83 7.79 -4.09
C LEU A 128 -25.29 9.24 -3.98
N ASN A 129 -24.72 9.99 -3.05
CA ASN A 129 -24.95 11.41 -2.86
C ASN A 129 -23.61 12.13 -2.65
N MET A 130 -23.20 12.89 -3.69
CA MET A 130 -21.91 13.58 -3.76
C MET A 130 -20.71 12.64 -3.53
N PRO A 131 -20.49 11.63 -4.40
CA PRO A 131 -19.32 10.76 -4.27
C PRO A 131 -18.02 11.53 -4.56
N THR A 132 -17.06 11.48 -3.63
CA THR A 132 -15.85 12.34 -3.68
C THR A 132 -14.55 11.60 -3.97
N SER A 133 -14.49 10.30 -3.67
CA SER A 133 -13.26 9.50 -3.82
C SER A 133 -13.58 8.03 -4.01
N LEU A 134 -12.63 7.31 -4.63
CA LEU A 134 -12.72 5.88 -4.85
C LEU A 134 -11.38 5.18 -4.58
N ALA A 135 -11.46 3.90 -4.23
CA ALA A 135 -10.32 2.99 -4.12
C ALA A 135 -10.74 1.59 -4.59
N ILE A 136 -9.83 0.81 -5.15
CA ILE A 136 -10.11 -0.53 -5.66
C ILE A 136 -9.14 -1.51 -5.00
N ASP A 137 -9.64 -2.64 -4.52
CA ASP A 137 -8.81 -3.71 -3.96
C ASP A 137 -8.32 -4.70 -5.02
N LEU A 138 -7.44 -5.63 -4.62
CA LEU A 138 -6.89 -6.66 -5.51
C LEU A 138 -7.94 -7.65 -6.05
N ASP A 139 -9.10 -7.70 -5.41
CA ASP A 139 -10.24 -8.56 -5.77
C ASP A 139 -11.22 -7.82 -6.69
N GLY A 140 -10.93 -6.54 -7.01
CA GLY A 140 -11.74 -5.68 -7.88
C GLY A 140 -12.92 -5.02 -7.18
N ASN A 141 -13.03 -5.09 -5.85
CA ASN A 141 -14.06 -4.37 -5.12
C ASN A 141 -13.78 -2.87 -5.18
N LEU A 142 -14.81 -2.10 -5.53
CA LEU A 142 -14.78 -0.64 -5.56
C LEU A 142 -15.30 -0.10 -4.23
N PHE A 143 -14.49 0.70 -3.55
CA PHE A 143 -14.87 1.48 -2.39
C PHE A 143 -15.13 2.92 -2.82
N VAL A 144 -16.20 3.53 -2.32
CA VAL A 144 -16.60 4.89 -2.68
C VAL A 144 -16.90 5.69 -1.41
N SER A 145 -16.30 6.87 -1.33
CA SER A 145 -16.68 7.89 -0.34
C SER A 145 -17.98 8.56 -0.77
N ASP A 146 -19.06 8.31 -0.04
CA ASP A 146 -20.40 8.81 -0.30
C ASP A 146 -20.70 9.96 0.68
N GLU A 147 -20.15 11.14 0.37
CA GLU A 147 -19.95 12.24 1.32
C GLU A 147 -21.24 12.65 2.02
N LYS A 148 -22.28 12.99 1.26
CA LYS A 148 -23.53 13.53 1.83
C LYS A 148 -24.38 12.45 2.51
N ASN A 149 -24.11 11.19 2.22
CA ASN A 149 -24.68 10.05 2.95
C ASN A 149 -23.81 9.60 4.13
N ASN A 150 -22.69 10.27 4.42
CA ASN A 150 -21.86 10.03 5.61
C ASN A 150 -21.38 8.58 5.76
N ARG A 151 -21.02 7.95 4.63
CA ARG A 151 -20.65 6.52 4.59
C ARG A 151 -19.57 6.21 3.55
N ILE A 152 -18.95 5.03 3.70
CA ILE A 152 -18.21 4.38 2.62
C ILE A 152 -19.03 3.19 2.12
N GLN A 153 -19.25 3.11 0.81
CA GLN A 153 -19.88 1.96 0.16
C GLN A 153 -18.85 1.09 -0.56
N ARG A 154 -19.06 -0.23 -0.54
CA ARG A 154 -18.31 -1.21 -1.33
C ARG A 154 -19.21 -1.84 -2.39
N PHE A 155 -18.74 -1.88 -3.63
CA PHE A 155 -19.38 -2.55 -4.76
C PHE A 155 -18.47 -3.70 -5.20
N ALA A 156 -19.02 -4.90 -5.32
CA ALA A 156 -18.28 -6.04 -5.86
C ALA A 156 -18.15 -5.90 -7.39
N PRO A 157 -17.18 -6.57 -8.04
CA PRO A 157 -17.06 -6.54 -9.50
C PRO A 157 -18.38 -6.90 -10.19
N GLY A 158 -18.88 -5.99 -11.02
CA GLY A 158 -20.13 -6.17 -11.77
C GLY A 158 -21.42 -5.87 -11.01
N GLU A 159 -21.36 -5.59 -9.70
CA GLU A 159 -22.53 -5.24 -8.90
C GLU A 159 -22.79 -3.73 -8.89
N THR A 160 -24.05 -3.33 -9.06
CA THR A 160 -24.47 -1.91 -8.96
C THR A 160 -25.04 -1.54 -7.60
N SER A 161 -25.32 -2.55 -6.75
CA SER A 161 -25.81 -2.34 -5.39
C SER A 161 -24.64 -2.37 -4.41
N GLY A 162 -24.48 -1.30 -3.64
CA GLY A 162 -23.42 -1.16 -2.67
C GLY A 162 -23.74 -1.83 -1.34
N VAL A 163 -22.69 -2.16 -0.61
CA VAL A 163 -22.74 -2.57 0.79
C VAL A 163 -22.03 -1.50 1.60
N THR A 164 -22.72 -0.88 2.55
CA THR A 164 -22.10 0.07 3.49
C THR A 164 -21.08 -0.67 4.34
N VAL A 165 -19.80 -0.25 4.23
CA VAL A 165 -18.69 -0.83 5.01
C VAL A 165 -18.31 0.03 6.20
N ILE A 166 -18.55 1.34 6.11
CA ILE A 166 -18.34 2.30 7.20
C ILE A 166 -19.53 3.26 7.22
N TRP A 167 -20.08 3.50 8.41
CA TRP A 167 -21.25 4.34 8.66
C TRP A 167 -20.89 5.44 9.67
N ASN A 168 -21.79 6.43 9.84
CA ASN A 168 -21.64 7.54 10.79
C ASN A 168 -20.32 8.32 10.65
N LEU A 169 -19.89 8.53 9.41
CA LEU A 169 -18.80 9.44 9.11
C LEU A 169 -19.31 10.89 9.10
N GLN A 170 -18.39 11.84 9.10
CA GLN A 170 -18.69 13.27 9.08
C GLN A 170 -18.03 13.88 7.84
N SER A 171 -18.79 13.90 6.74
CA SER A 171 -18.34 14.40 5.43
C SER A 171 -17.03 13.74 4.96
N PRO A 172 -17.02 12.41 4.69
CA PRO A 172 -15.83 11.73 4.20
C PRO A 172 -15.42 12.24 2.82
N GLN A 173 -14.12 12.49 2.63
CA GLN A 173 -13.56 13.10 1.42
C GLN A 173 -12.70 12.08 0.65
N GLN A 174 -11.38 12.08 0.85
CA GLN A 174 -10.49 11.11 0.22
C GLN A 174 -10.47 9.78 0.97
N ILE A 175 -10.42 8.69 0.21
CA ILE A 175 -10.08 7.37 0.72
C ILE A 175 -8.78 6.86 0.11
N GLN A 176 -8.05 6.06 0.87
CA GLN A 176 -6.89 5.31 0.39
C GLN A 176 -6.92 3.90 0.96
N LEU A 177 -6.72 2.91 0.10
CA LEU A 177 -6.65 1.51 0.51
C LEU A 177 -5.19 1.04 0.55
N ASP A 178 -4.76 0.51 1.69
CA ASP A 178 -3.58 -0.35 1.75
C ASP A 178 -4.00 -1.80 1.49
N TYR A 179 -3.71 -2.29 0.29
CA TYR A 179 -4.11 -3.62 -0.14
C TYR A 179 -3.43 -4.75 0.64
N ARG A 180 -2.26 -4.49 1.24
CA ARG A 180 -1.50 -5.50 2.01
C ARG A 180 -2.13 -5.75 3.36
N THR A 181 -2.46 -4.66 4.06
CA THR A 181 -3.07 -4.73 5.38
C THR A 181 -4.60 -4.75 5.34
N LYS A 182 -5.19 -4.53 4.16
CA LYS A 182 -6.64 -4.33 3.97
C LYS A 182 -7.19 -3.20 4.85
N ALA A 183 -6.35 -2.21 5.14
CA ALA A 183 -6.73 -1.00 5.88
C ALA A 183 -7.21 0.08 4.91
N LEU A 184 -8.40 0.63 5.19
CA LEU A 184 -8.94 1.79 4.50
C LEU A 184 -8.73 3.05 5.34
N TYR A 185 -8.06 4.03 4.76
CA TYR A 185 -7.86 5.34 5.36
C TYR A 185 -8.89 6.31 4.79
N VAL A 186 -9.56 7.06 5.67
CA VAL A 186 -10.64 7.98 5.30
C VAL A 186 -10.38 9.33 5.97
N SER A 187 -10.33 10.42 5.20
CA SER A 187 -10.32 11.77 5.76
C SER A 187 -11.74 12.30 5.94
N GLU A 188 -12.06 12.78 7.14
CA GLU A 188 -13.36 13.37 7.48
C GLU A 188 -13.22 14.89 7.62
N MET A 189 -13.77 15.62 6.64
CA MET A 189 -13.60 17.07 6.57
C MET A 189 -14.24 17.77 7.77
N GLU A 190 -15.51 17.45 8.05
CA GLU A 190 -16.25 18.04 9.16
C GLU A 190 -15.92 17.33 10.48
N GLY A 191 -15.58 16.04 10.44
CA GLY A 191 -15.14 15.30 11.63
C GLY A 191 -13.73 15.66 12.12
N GLY A 192 -12.96 16.38 11.30
CA GLY A 192 -11.64 16.89 11.65
C GLY A 192 -10.65 15.78 12.03
N ARG A 193 -10.73 14.63 11.36
CA ARG A 193 -9.91 13.45 11.67
C ARG A 193 -9.60 12.61 10.43
N VAL A 194 -8.58 11.77 10.57
CA VAL A 194 -8.35 10.64 9.65
C VAL A 194 -8.63 9.34 10.39
N LEU A 195 -9.53 8.53 9.83
CA LEU A 195 -9.90 7.21 10.30
C LEU A 195 -9.07 6.16 9.56
N LYS A 196 -8.48 5.21 10.30
CA LYS A 196 -7.99 3.93 9.77
C LYS A 196 -9.03 2.87 10.09
N TRP A 197 -9.57 2.23 9.08
CA TRP A 197 -10.57 1.17 9.20
C TRP A 197 -10.00 -0.14 8.70
N ASP A 198 -10.05 -1.18 9.52
CA ASP A 198 -9.65 -2.52 9.12
C ASP A 198 -10.85 -3.25 8.47
N LEU A 199 -10.71 -3.61 7.18
CA LEU A 199 -11.80 -4.26 6.45
C LEU A 199 -12.08 -5.70 6.89
N GLN A 200 -11.13 -6.35 7.57
CA GLN A 200 -11.27 -7.72 8.07
C GLN A 200 -11.93 -7.74 9.45
N THR A 201 -11.40 -6.96 10.39
CA THR A 201 -11.96 -6.90 11.76
C THR A 201 -13.20 -6.02 11.85
N ARG A 202 -13.40 -5.11 10.88
CA ARG A 202 -14.45 -4.09 10.87
C ARG A 202 -14.34 -3.14 12.07
N GLU A 203 -13.11 -2.82 12.44
CA GLU A 203 -12.81 -1.88 13.51
C GLU A 203 -12.15 -0.62 12.96
N GLY A 204 -12.50 0.52 13.58
CA GLY A 204 -12.01 1.83 13.20
C GLY A 204 -11.21 2.49 14.32
N VAL A 205 -10.03 3.01 13.99
CA VAL A 205 -9.21 3.81 14.91
C VAL A 205 -8.92 5.16 14.29
N THR A 206 -9.15 6.23 15.04
CA THR A 206 -8.72 7.57 14.65
C THR A 206 -7.20 7.67 14.78
N ILE A 207 -6.52 7.85 13.64
CA ILE A 207 -5.07 8.00 13.57
C ILE A 207 -4.64 9.47 13.63
N VAL A 208 -5.36 10.38 12.96
CA VAL A 208 -5.11 11.83 13.05
C VAL A 208 -6.30 12.51 13.70
N ARG A 209 -6.05 13.40 14.67
CA ARG A 209 -7.07 14.21 15.36
C ARG A 209 -6.84 15.70 15.15
N ASN A 210 -7.87 16.52 15.37
CA ASN A 210 -7.81 17.99 15.30
C ASN A 210 -7.30 18.51 13.95
N CYS A 211 -7.60 17.77 12.88
CA CYS A 211 -7.26 18.14 11.54
C CYS A 211 -8.27 19.18 11.03
N ARG A 212 -7.80 20.31 10.50
CA ARG A 212 -8.70 21.43 10.15
C ARG A 212 -9.20 21.31 8.72
N LEU A 213 -10.40 20.75 8.54
CA LEU A 213 -11.01 20.48 7.24
C LEU A 213 -10.09 19.60 6.37
N CYS A 214 -9.84 18.35 6.80
CA CYS A 214 -9.06 17.44 5.98
C CYS A 214 -9.84 16.92 4.79
N THR A 215 -9.26 17.11 3.61
CA THR A 215 -9.82 16.65 2.33
C THR A 215 -9.03 15.49 1.76
N GLY A 216 -7.70 15.58 1.80
CA GLY A 216 -6.81 14.60 1.23
C GLY A 216 -6.01 13.82 2.27
N VAL A 217 -5.78 12.53 2.00
CA VAL A 217 -4.96 11.64 2.83
C VAL A 217 -4.11 10.72 1.96
N PHE A 218 -2.85 10.56 2.35
CA PHE A 218 -1.96 9.54 1.81
C PHE A 218 -1.10 8.94 2.92
N VAL A 219 -1.03 7.63 2.97
CA VAL A 219 -0.22 6.83 3.87
C VAL A 219 0.84 6.14 3.03
N SER A 220 2.09 6.44 3.33
CA SER A 220 3.25 5.84 2.67
C SER A 220 3.50 4.41 3.16
N SER A 221 4.22 3.62 2.36
CA SER A 221 4.68 2.27 2.74
C SER A 221 5.56 2.25 3.99
N LYS A 222 6.20 3.38 4.32
CA LYS A 222 7.01 3.56 5.54
C LYS A 222 6.19 4.00 6.75
N GLY A 223 4.86 4.11 6.59
CA GLY A 223 3.92 4.46 7.65
C GLY A 223 3.67 5.95 7.83
N PHE A 224 4.40 6.87 7.18
CA PHE A 224 4.07 8.30 7.28
C PHE A 224 2.70 8.61 6.69
N ILE A 225 1.97 9.52 7.35
CA ILE A 225 0.65 9.96 6.93
C ILE A 225 0.75 11.43 6.50
N TYR A 226 0.29 11.73 5.30
CA TYR A 226 0.22 13.05 4.71
C TYR A 226 -1.24 13.46 4.61
N VAL A 227 -1.58 14.63 5.12
CA VAL A 227 -2.96 15.11 5.17
C VAL A 227 -3.02 16.53 4.64
N VAL A 228 -3.94 16.81 3.73
CA VAL A 228 -4.24 18.17 3.28
C VAL A 228 -5.11 18.86 4.34
N GLU A 229 -4.69 20.02 4.82
CA GLU A 229 -5.43 20.84 5.79
C GLU A 229 -5.87 22.17 5.16
N ASN A 230 -7.14 22.26 4.77
CA ASN A 230 -7.62 23.39 3.97
C ASN A 230 -7.61 24.74 4.68
N ARG A 231 -7.92 24.81 5.98
CA ARG A 231 -7.84 26.09 6.72
C ARG A 231 -6.41 26.55 7.00
N ARG A 232 -5.42 25.70 6.80
CA ARG A 232 -4.01 26.03 6.99
C ARG A 232 -3.27 26.20 5.67
N HIS A 233 -3.96 26.05 4.54
CA HIS A 233 -3.38 26.22 3.21
C HIS A 233 -2.17 25.32 2.95
N ASN A 234 -2.15 24.09 3.51
CA ASN A 234 -0.94 23.29 3.59
C ASN A 234 -1.18 21.77 3.63
N VAL A 235 -0.12 21.00 3.36
CA VAL A 235 -0.02 19.56 3.60
C VAL A 235 0.80 19.30 4.86
N VAL A 236 0.30 18.40 5.70
CA VAL A 236 0.91 18.07 6.99
C VAL A 236 1.34 16.62 7.00
N LYS A 237 2.58 16.38 7.43
CA LYS A 237 3.12 15.04 7.61
C LYS A 237 3.07 14.64 9.08
N TYR A 238 2.60 13.44 9.33
CA TYR A 238 2.52 12.80 10.63
C TYR A 238 3.32 11.49 10.64
N GLN A 239 3.77 11.08 11.83
CA GLN A 239 4.26 9.72 12.06
C GLN A 239 3.14 8.68 11.87
N TRP A 240 3.52 7.41 11.80
CA TRP A 240 2.63 6.27 11.55
C TRP A 240 1.50 6.07 12.57
N ASP A 241 1.65 6.63 13.76
CA ASP A 241 0.60 6.64 14.80
C ASP A 241 -0.31 7.88 14.73
N GLY A 242 0.00 8.83 13.85
CA GLY A 242 -0.68 10.10 13.63
C GLY A 242 -0.65 11.07 14.82
N ARG A 243 0.12 10.77 15.87
CA ARG A 243 0.22 11.59 17.09
C ARG A 243 1.25 12.68 16.96
N ILE A 244 2.36 12.39 16.29
CA ILE A 244 3.46 13.32 16.12
C ILE A 244 3.35 13.98 14.74
N ARG A 245 3.10 15.29 14.74
CA ARG A 245 3.22 16.16 13.57
C ARG A 245 4.71 16.39 13.33
N LEU A 246 5.21 15.94 12.19
CA LEU A 246 6.63 16.00 11.86
C LEU A 246 6.98 17.29 11.14
N ASP A 247 6.21 17.64 10.11
CA ASP A 247 6.48 18.81 9.28
C ASP A 247 5.18 19.56 8.99
N SER A 248 5.25 20.88 9.02
CA SER A 248 4.14 21.78 8.78
C SER A 248 4.38 22.76 7.64
N GLU A 249 5.24 22.46 6.66
CA GLU A 249 5.70 23.48 5.70
C GLU A 249 5.96 22.93 4.30
N TYR A 250 5.11 22.03 3.79
CA TYR A 250 5.23 21.64 2.38
C TYR A 250 4.64 22.71 1.43
N SER A 251 4.02 23.78 1.92
CA SER A 251 3.48 24.85 1.07
C SER A 251 4.17 26.19 1.34
N GLN A 252 5.37 26.41 0.78
CA GLN A 252 5.96 27.76 0.75
C GLN A 252 5.13 28.76 -0.11
N GLN A 253 4.15 28.26 -0.87
CA GLN A 253 3.10 29.02 -1.54
C GLN A 253 1.74 28.56 -1.02
N GLU A 254 0.91 29.49 -0.55
CA GLU A 254 -0.40 29.23 0.06
C GLU A 254 -1.29 28.37 -0.87
N LEU A 255 -1.59 27.13 -0.46
CA LEU A 255 -2.58 26.30 -1.15
C LEU A 255 -3.98 26.83 -0.85
N GLN A 256 -4.84 27.00 -1.85
CA GLN A 256 -6.21 27.46 -1.64
C GLN A 256 -7.21 26.37 -2.04
N GLY A 257 -7.95 25.85 -1.05
CA GLY A 257 -8.93 24.79 -1.29
C GLY A 257 -8.29 23.50 -1.80
N ALA A 258 -7.09 23.15 -1.33
CA ALA A 258 -6.46 21.90 -1.69
C ALA A 258 -7.35 20.70 -1.38
N HIS A 259 -7.44 19.75 -2.31
CA HIS A 259 -8.38 18.63 -2.19
C HIS A 259 -7.64 17.30 -2.09
N GLY A 260 -7.27 16.71 -3.23
CA GLY A 260 -6.55 15.45 -3.29
C GLY A 260 -5.04 15.66 -3.25
N LEU A 261 -4.35 14.64 -2.75
CA LEU A 261 -2.90 14.51 -2.91
C LEU A 261 -2.52 13.10 -3.38
N ALA A 262 -1.43 13.00 -4.14
CA ALA A 262 -0.88 11.75 -4.64
C ALA A 262 0.65 11.80 -4.66
N PHE A 263 1.28 10.63 -4.69
CA PHE A 263 2.73 10.49 -4.81
C PHE A 263 3.08 9.66 -6.04
N ASP A 264 4.19 10.01 -6.70
CA ASP A 264 4.79 9.13 -7.70
C ASP A 264 5.73 8.09 -7.06
N GLN A 265 6.28 7.20 -7.88
CA GLN A 265 7.15 6.11 -7.43
C GLN A 265 8.50 6.58 -6.88
N VAL A 266 8.95 7.77 -7.28
CA VAL A 266 10.19 8.39 -6.80
C VAL A 266 9.96 9.03 -5.42
N GLY A 267 8.71 9.43 -5.14
CA GLY A 267 8.28 10.03 -3.89
C GLY A 267 7.96 11.52 -4.00
N ASN A 268 7.86 12.07 -5.22
CA ASN A 268 7.39 13.44 -5.40
C ASN A 268 5.89 13.50 -5.10
N MET A 269 5.47 14.56 -4.43
CA MET A 269 4.08 14.78 -4.04
C MET A 269 3.38 15.70 -5.04
N TYR A 270 2.14 15.41 -5.38
CA TYR A 270 1.29 16.22 -6.24
C TYR A 270 0.04 16.61 -5.46
N VAL A 271 -0.30 17.90 -5.46
CA VAL A 271 -1.45 18.44 -4.71
C VAL A 271 -2.36 19.18 -5.67
N ALA A 272 -3.65 18.85 -5.63
CA ALA A 272 -4.68 19.57 -6.36
C ALA A 272 -5.05 20.84 -5.59
N ASP A 273 -4.63 22.00 -6.10
CA ASP A 273 -4.81 23.32 -5.50
C ASP A 273 -6.05 24.00 -6.12
N THR A 274 -7.23 23.51 -5.70
CA THR A 274 -8.51 23.67 -6.42
C THR A 274 -8.89 25.12 -6.69
N TRP A 275 -8.73 26.02 -5.71
CA TRP A 275 -9.16 27.42 -5.85
C TRP A 275 -8.09 28.29 -6.50
N ASN A 276 -6.85 27.80 -6.61
CA ASN A 276 -5.82 28.41 -7.45
C ASN A 276 -5.76 27.82 -8.88
N HIS A 277 -6.69 26.92 -9.22
CA HIS A 277 -6.83 26.32 -10.56
C HIS A 277 -5.54 25.65 -11.08
N ARG A 278 -4.75 25.05 -10.18
CA ARG A 278 -3.45 24.45 -10.53
C ARG A 278 -3.22 23.12 -9.83
N ILE A 279 -2.24 22.36 -10.34
CA ILE A 279 -1.62 21.23 -9.65
C ILE A 279 -0.20 21.64 -9.29
N GLN A 280 0.19 21.44 -8.04
CA GLN A 280 1.57 21.69 -7.59
C GLN A 280 2.30 20.37 -7.37
N ARG A 281 3.53 20.28 -7.89
CA ARG A 281 4.46 19.18 -7.63
C ARG A 281 5.51 19.63 -6.61
N TYR A 282 5.75 18.80 -5.62
CA TYR A 282 6.80 18.96 -4.62
C TYR A 282 7.81 17.85 -4.82
N ASP A 283 9.01 18.22 -5.22
CA ASP A 283 10.09 17.27 -5.47
C ASP A 283 10.61 16.73 -4.14
N ILE A 284 10.91 15.43 -4.11
CA ILE A 284 11.52 14.82 -2.95
C ILE A 284 12.96 15.30 -2.80
N ASP A 285 13.27 15.93 -1.66
CA ASP A 285 14.63 16.31 -1.32
C ASP A 285 15.33 15.16 -0.57
N LEU A 286 16.31 14.54 -1.23
CA LEU A 286 17.13 13.46 -0.66
C LEU A 286 18.45 13.96 -0.07
N SER A 287 18.72 15.27 -0.08
CA SER A 287 19.97 15.83 0.40
C SER A 287 20.26 15.48 1.88
N GLN A 288 19.21 15.37 2.70
CA GLN A 288 19.31 14.99 4.11
C GLN A 288 19.47 13.47 4.34
N CYS A 289 19.30 12.63 3.32
CA CYS A 289 19.52 11.18 3.43
C CYS A 289 20.99 10.77 3.28
N ASN A 290 21.86 11.69 2.86
CA ASN A 290 23.31 11.49 2.79
C ASN A 290 23.95 11.66 4.17
N HIS A 291 23.55 10.86 5.15
CA HIS A 291 24.42 10.60 6.29
C HIS A 291 25.52 9.67 5.81
N THR A 292 26.67 10.26 5.47
CA THR A 292 27.91 9.53 5.26
C THR A 292 28.16 8.64 6.47
N HIS A 293 28.06 7.33 6.27
CA HIS A 293 28.72 6.36 7.13
C HIS A 293 30.22 6.57 6.98
N THR A 294 30.79 7.45 7.81
CA THR A 294 32.22 7.49 8.12
C THR A 294 32.49 6.62 9.34
#